data_AF-A0A1C6JSC3-F1
#
_entry.id   AF-A0A1C6JSC3-F1
#
_cell.length_a   1.000
_cell.length_b   1.000
_cell.length_c   1.000
_cell.angle_alpha   90.00
_cell.angle_beta   90.00
_cell.angle_gamma   90.00
#
_symmetry.space_group_name_H-M   'P 1'
#
loop_
_entity.id
_entity.type
_entity.pdbx_description
1 polymer ?
#
loop_
_entity_poly.entity_id
_entity_poly.type
_entity_poly.pdbx_seq_one_letter_code
_entity_poly.pdbx_strand_id
1 'polypeptide(L)'
;MENNLLYHGSAMEVIYPEIRITRYTKDFSWGFYCTNSYEQAYRWADRRSSHGIVNVYKYTENPELKILHFPKMNDEWLDFIARCRSGESHSYDIVEGPMADDTIWDFVNGFVSGKIPRNVFWEYAKFKHPTHQISFHTINALRCLEFERSEPIYDRETER
;
A
#
# COMPACT_ATOMS: atom_id res chain seq x y z
N MET A 1 3.75 -10.64 -20.86
CA MET A 1 3.04 -10.33 -19.60
C MET A 1 4.01 -10.66 -18.49
N GLU A 2 4.88 -9.71 -18.19
CA GLU A 2 6.06 -9.92 -17.35
C GLU A 2 5.66 -9.81 -15.87
N ASN A 3 5.73 -10.92 -15.16
CA ASN A 3 5.67 -11.12 -13.71
C ASN A 3 4.61 -10.32 -12.90
N ASN A 4 3.50 -10.99 -12.58
CA ASN A 4 2.51 -10.58 -11.57
C ASN A 4 3.03 -10.81 -10.13
N LEU A 5 4.23 -10.33 -9.80
CA LEU A 5 4.76 -10.44 -8.44
C LEU A 5 4.38 -9.20 -7.62
N LEU A 6 3.86 -9.45 -6.43
CA LEU A 6 3.57 -8.45 -5.41
C LEU A 6 4.41 -8.71 -4.17
N TYR A 7 4.87 -7.63 -3.57
CA TYR A 7 5.81 -7.63 -2.45
C TYR A 7 5.18 -6.99 -1.21
N HIS A 8 5.37 -7.61 -0.05
CA HIS A 8 4.92 -7.12 1.25
C HIS A 8 6.08 -7.08 2.24
N GLY A 9 6.42 -5.88 2.72
CA GLY A 9 7.40 -5.70 3.78
C GLY A 9 6.79 -5.84 5.18
N SER A 10 7.34 -6.74 5.97
CA SER A 10 6.90 -7.05 7.35
C SER A 10 8.11 -7.33 8.26
N ALA A 11 7.84 -7.56 9.54
CA ALA A 11 8.86 -7.99 10.52
C ALA A 11 9.01 -9.54 10.60
N MET A 12 8.24 -10.29 9.81
CA MET A 12 8.14 -11.74 9.88
C MET A 12 7.66 -12.32 8.55
N GLU A 13 7.89 -13.60 8.32
CA GLU A 13 7.31 -14.29 7.17
C GLU A 13 5.78 -14.33 7.30
N VAL A 14 5.09 -14.05 6.19
CA VAL A 14 3.64 -14.05 6.09
C VAL A 14 3.25 -15.02 4.99
N ILE A 15 3.06 -16.28 5.34
CA ILE A 15 2.58 -17.30 4.38
C ILE A 15 1.09 -17.10 4.08
N TYR A 16 0.33 -16.68 5.09
CA TYR A 16 -1.11 -16.46 5.01
C TYR A 16 -1.42 -14.97 5.22
N PRO A 17 -1.70 -14.21 4.16
CA PRO A 17 -2.13 -12.82 4.26
C PRO A 17 -3.36 -12.65 5.15
N GLU A 18 -3.38 -11.58 5.95
CA GLU A 18 -4.47 -11.27 6.88
C GLU A 18 -4.84 -9.78 6.81
N ILE A 19 -6.13 -9.50 6.89
CA ILE A 19 -6.64 -8.14 7.08
C ILE A 19 -6.70 -7.86 8.57
N ARG A 20 -5.89 -6.90 9.03
CA ARG A 20 -5.80 -6.53 10.45
C ARG A 20 -6.46 -5.19 10.69
N ILE A 21 -7.49 -5.19 11.54
CA ILE A 21 -8.12 -3.97 12.02
C ILE A 21 -7.24 -3.38 13.13
N THR A 22 -6.76 -2.18 12.92
CA THR A 22 -5.92 -1.43 13.87
C THR A 22 -6.60 -0.11 14.23
N ARG A 23 -6.03 0.64 15.17
CA ARG A 23 -6.58 1.93 15.61
C ARG A 23 -6.71 2.97 14.48
N TYR A 24 -5.80 2.96 13.51
CA TYR A 24 -5.74 3.95 12.44
C TYR A 24 -5.80 3.29 11.08
N THR A 25 -6.63 3.83 10.20
CA THR A 25 -6.73 3.42 8.80
C THR A 25 -5.55 3.95 7.98
N LYS A 26 -5.24 3.25 6.88
CA LYS A 26 -4.26 3.71 5.88
C LYS A 26 -4.98 4.38 4.70
N ASP A 27 -4.24 4.69 3.65
CA ASP A 27 -4.71 5.27 2.39
C ASP A 27 -5.98 4.62 1.86
N PHE A 28 -6.05 3.29 1.92
CA PHE A 28 -7.18 2.51 1.43
C PHE A 28 -7.87 1.75 2.57
N SER A 29 -7.89 2.28 3.80
CA SER A 29 -8.49 1.64 4.99
C SER A 29 -7.69 0.44 5.54
N TRP A 30 -8.38 -0.54 6.14
CA TRP A 30 -7.77 -1.77 6.67
C TRP A 30 -7.72 -2.82 5.58
N GLY A 31 -6.52 -3.27 5.24
CA GLY A 31 -6.33 -4.30 4.23
C GLY A 31 -4.95 -4.94 4.37
N PHE A 32 -4.71 -5.98 3.57
CA PHE A 32 -3.38 -6.51 3.34
C PHE A 32 -2.73 -5.72 2.20
N TYR A 33 -1.60 -5.06 2.45
CA TYR A 33 -0.98 -4.13 1.50
C TYR A 33 0.24 -4.75 0.85
N CYS A 34 0.29 -4.71 -0.47
CA CYS A 34 1.45 -5.08 -1.26
C CYS A 34 1.85 -3.94 -2.20
N THR A 35 2.97 -4.11 -2.88
CA THR A 35 3.42 -3.26 -3.99
C THR A 35 4.07 -4.11 -5.09
N ASN A 36 4.11 -3.63 -6.32
CA ASN A 36 4.87 -4.22 -7.42
C ASN A 36 6.36 -3.83 -7.40
N SER A 37 6.80 -2.99 -6.44
CA SER A 37 8.19 -2.56 -6.29
C SER A 37 8.87 -3.26 -5.11
N TYR A 38 9.85 -4.12 -5.42
CA TYR A 38 10.67 -4.78 -4.38
C TYR A 38 11.35 -3.77 -3.47
N GLU A 39 11.98 -2.73 -4.03
CA GLU A 39 12.69 -1.69 -3.26
C GLU A 39 11.76 -0.97 -2.27
N GLN A 40 10.50 -0.75 -2.66
CA GLN A 40 9.52 -0.15 -1.78
C GLN A 40 9.14 -1.12 -0.64
N ALA A 41 8.93 -2.40 -0.94
CA ALA A 41 8.66 -3.42 0.09
C ALA A 41 9.86 -3.63 1.03
N TYR A 42 11.10 -3.55 0.52
CA TYR A 42 12.31 -3.54 1.33
C TYR A 42 12.27 -2.40 2.34
N ARG A 43 12.00 -1.16 1.89
CA ARG A 43 11.86 0.00 2.79
C ARG A 43 10.74 -0.19 3.81
N TRP A 44 9.65 -0.84 3.44
CA TRP A 44 8.56 -1.16 4.38
C TRP A 44 9.00 -2.18 5.44
N ALA A 45 9.81 -3.18 5.07
CA ALA A 45 10.36 -4.17 5.99
C ALA A 45 11.39 -3.53 6.95
N ASP A 46 12.31 -2.74 6.41
CA ASP A 46 13.37 -2.01 7.13
C ASP A 46 12.80 -1.09 8.21
N ARG A 47 11.78 -0.31 7.88
CA ARG A 47 11.08 0.56 8.85
C ARG A 47 10.38 -0.20 9.98
N ARG A 48 10.09 -1.48 9.80
CA ARG A 48 9.35 -2.30 10.78
C ARG A 48 10.28 -3.05 11.72
N SER A 49 11.44 -3.48 11.25
CA SER A 49 12.35 -4.35 12.00
C SER A 49 13.74 -4.35 11.38
N SER A 50 14.78 -4.39 12.22
CA SER A 50 16.16 -4.65 11.78
C SER A 50 16.35 -6.04 11.19
N HIS A 51 15.39 -6.95 11.42
CA HIS A 51 15.29 -8.27 10.80
C HIS A 51 14.05 -8.33 9.91
N GLY A 52 13.80 -7.27 9.15
CA GLY A 52 12.65 -7.18 8.26
C GLY A 52 12.67 -8.27 7.17
N ILE A 53 11.49 -8.58 6.64
CA ILE A 53 11.30 -9.60 5.62
C ILE A 53 10.44 -9.03 4.50
N VAL A 54 10.89 -9.22 3.26
CA VAL A 54 10.09 -9.01 2.05
C VAL A 54 9.42 -10.33 1.69
N ASN A 55 8.09 -10.37 1.73
CA ASN A 55 7.29 -11.52 1.31
C ASN A 55 6.87 -11.32 -0.13
N VAL A 56 7.03 -12.36 -0.94
CA VAL A 56 6.75 -12.35 -2.37
C VAL A 56 5.54 -13.22 -2.65
N TYR A 57 4.58 -12.66 -3.38
CA TYR A 57 3.36 -13.33 -3.78
C TYR A 57 3.19 -13.27 -5.29
N LYS A 58 2.71 -14.37 -5.86
CA LYS A 58 2.16 -14.37 -7.20
C LYS A 58 0.71 -13.90 -7.13
N TYR A 59 0.38 -12.89 -7.92
CA TYR A 59 -0.96 -12.32 -8.01
C TYR A 59 -1.70 -12.83 -9.24
N THR A 60 -2.92 -13.34 -9.02
CA THR A 60 -3.86 -13.69 -10.08
C THR A 60 -5.13 -12.89 -9.90
N GLU A 61 -5.38 -11.95 -10.81
CA GLU A 61 -6.60 -11.15 -10.79
C GLU A 61 -7.84 -12.03 -10.95
N ASN A 62 -8.87 -11.76 -10.14
CA ASN A 62 -10.18 -12.37 -10.27
C ASN A 62 -11.19 -11.34 -10.82
N PRO A 63 -11.70 -11.50 -12.04
CA PRO A 63 -12.60 -10.54 -12.68
C PRO A 63 -13.98 -10.43 -12.00
N GLU A 64 -14.32 -11.34 -11.08
CA GLU A 64 -15.57 -11.27 -10.29
C GLU A 64 -15.47 -10.29 -9.10
N LEU A 65 -14.26 -9.84 -8.75
CA LEU A 65 -14.04 -8.94 -7.62
C LEU A 65 -14.31 -7.48 -8.00
N LYS A 66 -14.75 -6.69 -7.02
CA LYS A 66 -14.92 -5.26 -7.17
C LYS A 66 -13.58 -4.55 -6.97
N ILE A 67 -12.86 -4.33 -8.07
CA ILE A 67 -11.54 -3.70 -8.09
C ILE A 67 -11.66 -2.20 -8.40
N LEU A 68 -11.05 -1.36 -7.58
CA LEU A 68 -10.86 0.07 -7.85
C LEU A 68 -9.41 0.34 -8.21
N HIS A 69 -9.17 0.93 -9.38
CA HIS A 69 -7.82 1.23 -9.86
C HIS A 69 -7.67 2.74 -10.12
N PHE A 70 -6.68 3.35 -9.46
CA PHE A 70 -6.25 4.73 -9.71
C PHE A 70 -4.92 4.70 -10.46
N PRO A 71 -4.86 5.00 -11.76
CA PRO A 71 -3.60 4.95 -12.52
C PRO A 71 -2.62 6.07 -12.14
N LYS A 72 -3.12 7.14 -11.51
CA LYS A 72 -2.36 8.31 -11.06
C LYS A 72 -3.11 9.03 -9.96
N MET A 73 -2.44 9.95 -9.28
CA MET A 73 -3.10 10.89 -8.37
C MET A 73 -4.08 11.75 -9.17
N ASN A 74 -5.33 11.79 -8.74
CA ASN A 74 -6.38 12.68 -9.23
C ASN A 74 -7.31 13.07 -8.07
N ASP A 75 -8.33 13.90 -8.33
CA ASP A 75 -9.25 14.36 -7.29
C ASP A 75 -10.04 13.21 -6.65
N GLU A 76 -10.43 12.21 -7.44
CA GLU A 76 -11.16 11.02 -6.95
C GLU A 76 -10.30 10.20 -5.99
N TRP A 77 -9.02 10.02 -6.30
CA TRP A 77 -8.04 9.38 -5.43
C TRP A 77 -7.88 10.17 -4.13
N LEU A 78 -7.73 11.50 -4.21
CA LEU A 78 -7.58 12.35 -3.03
C LEU A 78 -8.80 12.25 -2.10
N ASP A 79 -10.00 12.28 -2.67
CA ASP A 79 -11.25 12.15 -1.93
C ASP A 79 -11.40 10.77 -1.30
N PHE A 80 -11.02 9.73 -2.04
CA PHE A 80 -11.06 8.36 -1.57
C PHE A 80 -10.15 8.15 -0.37
N ILE A 81 -8.88 8.55 -0.48
CA ILE A 81 -7.92 8.37 0.63
C ILE A 81 -8.26 9.25 1.83
N ALA A 82 -8.90 10.41 1.62
CA ALA A 82 -9.32 11.30 2.69
C ALA A 82 -10.44 10.66 3.52
N ARG A 83 -11.44 10.06 2.87
CA ARG A 83 -12.50 9.28 3.54
C ARG A 83 -11.92 8.09 4.31
N CYS A 84 -11.06 7.31 3.65
CA CYS A 84 -10.42 6.14 4.27
C CYS A 84 -9.64 6.54 5.53
N ARG A 85 -8.79 7.56 5.46
CA ARG A 85 -8.01 8.08 6.60
C ARG A 85 -8.86 8.70 7.71
N SER A 86 -10.08 9.13 7.39
CA SER A 86 -11.07 9.61 8.37
C SER A 86 -11.81 8.47 9.07
N GLY A 87 -11.49 7.21 8.74
CA GLY A 87 -12.07 6.01 9.35
C GLY A 87 -13.27 5.45 8.60
N GLU A 88 -13.62 5.99 7.43
CA GLU A 88 -14.72 5.47 6.62
C GLU A 88 -14.31 4.19 5.88
N SER A 89 -15.17 3.18 5.89
CA SER A 89 -14.99 1.94 5.13
C SER A 89 -15.55 2.05 3.70
N HIS A 90 -15.07 1.18 2.80
CA HIS A 90 -15.59 1.04 1.44
C HIS A 90 -15.93 -0.42 1.11
N SER A 91 -16.61 -0.64 -0.03
CA SER A 91 -17.07 -1.96 -0.48
C SER A 91 -16.19 -2.63 -1.55
N TYR A 92 -15.06 -2.02 -1.91
CA TYR A 92 -14.11 -2.61 -2.86
C TYR A 92 -13.34 -3.77 -2.24
N ASP A 93 -13.19 -4.85 -3.01
CA ASP A 93 -12.40 -6.04 -2.63
C ASP A 93 -10.90 -5.75 -2.74
N ILE A 94 -10.51 -5.02 -3.78
CA ILE A 94 -9.13 -4.62 -4.06
C ILE A 94 -9.11 -3.14 -4.44
N VAL A 95 -8.15 -2.41 -3.89
CA VAL A 95 -7.85 -1.04 -4.32
C VAL A 95 -6.38 -0.95 -4.68
N GLU A 96 -6.10 -0.49 -5.91
CA GLU A 96 -4.75 -0.27 -6.44
C GLU A 96 -4.58 1.20 -6.83
N GLY A 97 -3.41 1.77 -6.54
CA GLY A 97 -3.08 3.10 -6.99
C GLY A 97 -1.86 3.72 -6.32
N PRO A 98 -1.70 5.05 -6.43
CA PRO A 98 -0.60 5.77 -5.81
C PRO A 98 -0.60 5.63 -4.28
N MET A 99 0.60 5.48 -3.71
CA MET A 99 0.87 5.55 -2.28
C MET A 99 1.15 6.98 -1.85
N ALA A 100 0.44 7.42 -0.81
CA ALA A 100 0.79 8.63 -0.10
C ALA A 100 1.95 8.38 0.87
N ASP A 101 3.16 8.39 0.30
CA ASP A 101 4.42 8.26 1.04
C ASP A 101 4.68 9.43 2.01
N ASP A 102 5.73 9.30 2.81
CA ASP A 102 6.09 10.31 3.82
C ASP A 102 6.24 11.72 3.26
N THR A 103 6.52 11.86 1.95
CA THR A 103 6.71 13.18 1.32
C THR A 103 5.40 13.87 0.98
N ILE A 104 4.29 13.13 0.91
CA ILE A 104 2.95 13.67 0.66
C ILE A 104 1.98 13.49 1.83
N TRP A 105 2.33 12.63 2.79
CA TRP A 105 1.50 12.30 3.95
C TRP A 105 1.07 13.53 4.75
N ASP A 106 1.98 14.47 5.03
CA ASP A 106 1.66 15.70 5.76
C ASP A 106 0.62 16.56 5.03
N PHE A 107 0.71 16.63 3.70
CA PHE A 107 -0.25 17.39 2.89
C PHE A 107 -1.60 16.69 2.83
N VAL A 108 -1.63 15.36 2.76
CA VAL A 108 -2.89 14.59 2.87
C VAL A 108 -3.55 14.85 4.22
N ASN A 109 -2.81 14.82 5.32
CA ASN A 109 -3.35 15.12 6.65
C ASN A 109 -3.81 16.57 6.77
N GLY A 110 -3.06 17.51 6.18
CA GLY A 110 -3.48 18.90 6.08
C GLY A 110 -4.82 19.05 5.36
N PHE A 111 -5.02 18.31 4.26
CA PHE A 111 -6.27 18.31 3.51
C PHE A 111 -7.41 17.68 4.31
N VAL A 112 -7.18 16.49 4.88
CA VAL A 112 -8.17 15.76 5.71
C VAL A 112 -8.61 16.59 6.93
N SER A 113 -7.69 17.30 7.57
CA SER A 113 -7.99 18.17 8.72
C SER A 113 -8.55 19.55 8.34
N GLY A 114 -8.71 19.85 7.05
CA GLY A 114 -9.16 21.15 6.56
C GLY A 114 -8.15 22.29 6.73
N LYS A 115 -6.89 21.98 7.09
CA LYS A 115 -5.81 22.97 7.26
C LYS A 115 -5.28 23.50 5.94
N ILE A 116 -5.33 22.70 4.87
CA ILE A 116 -5.01 23.16 3.51
C ILE A 116 -6.18 22.87 2.57
N PRO A 117 -6.51 23.80 1.66
CA PRO A 117 -7.50 23.56 0.62
C PRO A 117 -6.93 22.66 -0.49
N ARG A 118 -7.82 22.06 -1.28
CA ARG A 118 -7.48 21.15 -2.39
C ARG A 118 -6.46 21.72 -3.39
N ASN A 119 -6.62 22.99 -3.77
CA ASN A 119 -5.69 23.64 -4.70
C ASN A 119 -4.27 23.71 -4.13
N VAL A 120 -4.13 23.99 -2.83
CA VAL A 120 -2.83 24.00 -2.15
C VAL A 120 -2.22 22.59 -2.12
N PHE A 121 -3.02 21.55 -1.87
CA PHE A 121 -2.54 20.17 -1.97
C PHE A 121 -1.92 19.89 -3.35
N TRP A 122 -2.60 20.26 -4.44
CA TRP A 122 -2.12 19.99 -5.79
C TRP A 122 -0.88 20.79 -6.19
N GLU A 123 -0.73 22.02 -5.67
CA GLU A 123 0.50 22.80 -5.87
C GLU A 123 1.74 22.12 -5.29
N TYR A 124 1.60 21.36 -4.21
CA TYR A 124 2.68 20.55 -3.64
C TYR A 124 2.83 19.20 -4.35
N ALA A 125 1.72 18.51 -4.61
CA ALA A 125 1.71 17.17 -5.19
C ALA A 125 2.28 17.12 -6.62
N LYS A 126 2.21 18.21 -7.40
CA LYS A 126 2.70 18.23 -8.79
C LYS A 126 4.19 17.98 -8.95
N PHE A 127 4.98 18.11 -7.88
CA PHE A 127 6.43 17.85 -7.88
C PHE A 127 6.79 16.47 -7.32
N LYS A 128 5.79 15.60 -7.12
CA LYS A 128 5.94 14.31 -6.45
C LYS A 128 5.71 13.17 -7.43
N HIS A 129 6.42 12.08 -7.19
CA HIS A 129 6.32 10.85 -7.95
C HIS A 129 5.88 9.75 -6.98
N PRO A 130 4.57 9.63 -6.71
CA PRO A 130 4.08 8.65 -5.76
C PRO A 130 4.44 7.25 -6.23
N THR A 131 4.76 6.40 -5.27
CA THR A 131 5.01 4.97 -5.52
C THR A 131 3.69 4.21 -5.64
N HIS A 132 3.74 2.93 -5.97
CA HIS A 132 2.56 2.09 -6.15
C HIS A 132 2.14 1.43 -4.83
N GLN A 133 0.85 1.15 -4.67
CA GLN A 133 0.35 0.20 -3.67
C GLN A 133 -0.91 -0.49 -4.18
N ILE A 134 -1.10 -1.72 -3.73
CA ILE A 134 -2.32 -2.49 -3.91
C ILE A 134 -2.74 -3.06 -2.56
N SER A 135 -4.04 -3.07 -2.29
CA SER A 135 -4.58 -3.48 -1.00
C SER A 135 -5.77 -4.42 -1.16
N PHE A 136 -5.79 -5.48 -0.36
CA PHE A 136 -6.79 -6.55 -0.37
C PHE A 136 -7.66 -6.46 0.88
N HIS A 137 -8.98 -6.40 0.70
CA HIS A 137 -9.96 -6.01 1.74
C HIS A 137 -10.98 -7.09 2.08
N THR A 138 -11.00 -8.19 1.34
CA THR A 138 -11.88 -9.34 1.60
C THR A 138 -11.12 -10.66 1.53
N ILE A 139 -11.69 -11.72 2.09
CA ILE A 139 -11.12 -13.08 2.00
C ILE A 139 -10.97 -13.52 0.54
N ASN A 140 -11.94 -13.18 -0.33
CA ASN A 140 -11.86 -13.52 -1.74
C ASN A 140 -10.73 -12.75 -2.44
N ALA A 141 -10.47 -11.50 -2.05
CA ALA A 141 -9.31 -10.75 -2.51
C ALA A 141 -7.99 -11.39 -2.07
N LEU A 142 -7.86 -11.83 -0.82
CA LEU A 142 -6.64 -12.48 -0.33
C LEU A 142 -6.35 -13.81 -1.05
N ARG A 143 -7.38 -14.52 -1.53
CA ARG A 143 -7.22 -15.74 -2.34
C ARG A 143 -6.57 -15.51 -3.71
N CYS A 144 -6.49 -14.25 -4.17
CA CYS A 144 -5.74 -13.89 -5.37
C CYS A 144 -4.23 -13.89 -5.16
N LEU A 145 -3.75 -14.04 -3.92
CA LEU A 145 -2.33 -14.08 -3.57
C LEU A 145 -1.90 -15.51 -3.26
N GLU A 146 -0.93 -16.00 -4.03
CA GLU A 146 -0.21 -17.25 -3.76
C GLU A 146 1.16 -16.90 -3.20
N PHE A 147 1.45 -17.30 -1.96
CA PHE A 147 2.78 -17.08 -1.37
C PHE A 147 3.84 -17.85 -2.14
N GLU A 148 4.88 -17.15 -2.58
CA GLU A 148 5.97 -17.76 -3.35
C GLU A 148 7.21 -17.99 -2.48
N ARG A 149 7.64 -16.96 -1.72
CA ARG A 149 8.82 -17.01 -0.85
C ARG A 149 8.90 -15.81 0.08
N SER A 150 9.84 -15.86 1.01
CA SER A 150 10.26 -14.72 1.82
C SER A 150 11.76 -14.45 1.67
N GLU A 151 12.14 -13.18 1.77
CA GLU A 151 13.51 -12.72 1.66
C GLU A 151 13.85 -11.82 2.85
N PRO A 152 14.76 -12.23 3.75
CA PRO A 152 15.23 -11.35 4.82
C PRO A 152 15.98 -10.17 4.23
N ILE A 153 15.74 -8.97 4.78
CA ILE A 153 16.58 -7.82 4.48
C ILE A 153 17.86 -7.98 5.31
N TYR A 154 19.01 -8.08 4.65
CA TYR A 154 20.30 -8.08 5.33
C TYR A 154 20.88 -6.67 5.27
N ASP A 155 21.31 -6.13 6.41
CA ASP A 155 22.27 -5.02 6.40
C ASP A 155 23.55 -5.54 5.73
N ARG A 156 23.95 -4.92 4.62
CA ARG A 156 25.27 -5.16 4.01
C ARG A 156 26.40 -4.54 4.85
N GLU A 157 26.48 -4.87 6.14
CA GLU A 157 27.56 -4.46 7.04
C GLU A 157 28.26 -5.62 7.77
N THR A 158 28.07 -6.88 7.35
CA THR A 158 28.87 -8.02 7.85
C THR A 158 29.64 -8.76 6.75
N GLU A 159 30.22 -8.00 5.83
CA GLU A 159 31.38 -8.43 5.04
C GLU A 159 32.50 -7.39 5.22
N ARG A 160 33.13 -7.37 6.40
CA ARG A 160 34.46 -6.81 6.64
C ARG A 160 35.25 -7.71 7.56
#